data_AF-A0A8K1C3T0-F1
#
_entry.id   AF-A0A8K1C3T0-F1
#
_cell.length_a   1.000
_cell.length_b   1.000
_cell.length_c   1.000
_cell.angle_alpha   90.00
_cell.angle_beta   90.00
_cell.angle_gamma   90.00
#
_symmetry.space_group_name_H-M   'P 1'
#
loop_
_entity.id
_entity.type
_entity.pdbx_description
1 polymer ?
#
loop_
_entity_poly.entity_id
_entity_poly.type
_entity_poly.pdbx_seq_one_letter_code
_entity_poly.pdbx_strand_id
1 'polypeptide(L)'
;MWRLLEQAAKTAKENASGVVTSVQTKAQTLVNTVHDEATMLLQAIGSVRTSPVDEILYEELEDYEQFWDGYKVDNYTDEISKILEEDDEIRDLHEQIVPSQLSYDEFWCRYFFRREQDEKRRKLEEERKKKQREQEEAKAAAKKALGELEDDDHGEDTLSEDEDPERRSSISEKTEATMDQLREARASQRAAAMQWKQKAMEFQKQLRQLADEHEEEKAKLKSEYASLCETYDNKMTEVTLQIDEARAAGYDSGIQESESIIATIRAEADAEIERLTAEVARLQQQTPATSADGTPLERDEELELLRQEKAVLEQKLQALSETQSSQDSARLQQTLQIAQERITQLTQQLTEREEEDGHSAATMALEHELMDVKKEMDLWKARALRMKKMKEEVENELKLYKEDHEHITITGDADPSDPVALLAKVQELEKQKKLLLGQMEEAYERGADEAEERAHEQIEELTAQLHDAEERIEHLETTAYERGLNAGRMEMEEELARLEQEASQAFDAGAANAAIMYKGEIDLLHSELAILRAENASGSRRHSSTSSAHRPSSASSTNRVSITSRPDVLAQADAVLSSIASPGVDESDIELDESWGGEASAEAVTTSRDDWGEW
;
A
#
# COMPACT_ATOMS: atom_id res chain seq x y z
N MET A 1 4.49 49.69 -24.00
CA MET A 1 4.08 49.49 -22.59
C MET A 1 3.25 48.22 -22.42
N TRP A 2 2.11 48.06 -23.11
CA TRP A 2 1.28 46.83 -23.01
C TRP A 2 2.03 45.52 -23.38
N ARG A 3 2.79 45.49 -24.49
CA ARG A 3 3.64 44.33 -24.83
C ARG A 3 4.69 43.99 -23.77
N LEU A 4 5.23 44.99 -23.07
CA LEU A 4 6.19 44.76 -21.96
C LEU A 4 5.49 44.14 -20.75
N LEU A 5 4.25 44.57 -20.44
CA LEU A 5 3.44 43.98 -19.38
C LEU A 5 3.01 42.54 -19.73
N GLU A 6 2.66 42.27 -20.98
CA GLU A 6 2.33 40.92 -21.44
C GLU A 6 3.54 39.98 -21.38
N GLN A 7 4.72 40.47 -21.76
CA GLN A 7 5.96 39.71 -21.68
C GLN A 7 6.40 39.46 -20.24
N ALA A 8 6.19 40.44 -19.34
CA ALA A 8 6.40 40.30 -17.90
C ALA A 8 5.40 39.31 -17.26
N ALA A 9 4.14 39.30 -17.69
CA ALA A 9 3.14 38.35 -17.21
C ALA A 9 3.43 36.91 -17.67
N LYS A 10 3.91 36.73 -18.92
CA LYS A 10 4.34 35.41 -19.42
C LYS A 10 5.55 34.88 -18.65
N THR A 11 6.57 35.71 -18.44
CA THR A 11 7.74 35.31 -17.64
C THR A 11 7.37 35.06 -16.17
N ALA A 12 6.45 35.84 -15.58
CA ALA A 12 5.95 35.55 -14.24
C ALA A 12 5.18 34.22 -14.16
N LYS A 13 4.37 33.89 -15.19
CA LYS A 13 3.64 32.62 -15.26
C LYS A 13 4.58 31.43 -15.45
N GLU A 14 5.58 31.54 -16.32
CA GLU A 14 6.60 30.50 -16.53
C GLU A 14 7.41 30.27 -15.25
N ASN A 15 7.83 31.36 -14.58
CA ASN A 15 8.50 31.28 -13.28
C ASN A 15 7.61 30.63 -12.21
N ALA A 16 6.32 30.98 -12.16
CA ALA A 16 5.39 30.38 -11.20
C ALA A 16 5.18 28.87 -11.47
N SER A 17 5.05 28.46 -12.74
CA SER A 17 4.93 27.04 -13.09
C SER A 17 6.18 26.24 -12.74
N GLY A 18 7.38 26.83 -12.90
CA GLY A 18 8.63 26.20 -12.47
C GLY A 18 8.76 26.06 -10.96
N VAL A 19 8.22 27.01 -10.20
CA VAL A 19 8.15 26.89 -8.73
C VAL A 19 7.18 25.78 -8.31
N VAL A 20 6.02 25.67 -8.97
CA VAL A 20 5.04 24.62 -8.67
C VAL A 20 5.59 23.23 -8.95
N THR A 21 6.23 23.02 -10.11
CA THR A 21 6.85 21.72 -10.42
C THR A 21 8.00 21.40 -9.48
N SER A 22 8.83 22.39 -9.13
CA SER A 22 9.91 22.20 -8.14
C SER A 22 9.39 21.82 -6.76
N VAL A 23 8.30 22.44 -6.29
CA VAL A 23 7.66 22.08 -5.02
C VAL A 23 7.07 20.67 -5.09
N GLN A 24 6.42 20.31 -6.20
CA GLN A 24 5.86 18.98 -6.40
C GLN A 24 6.95 17.89 -6.40
N THR A 25 8.08 18.12 -7.09
CA THR A 25 9.20 17.17 -7.09
C THR A 25 9.82 17.03 -5.71
N LYS A 26 9.99 18.15 -4.97
CA LYS A 26 10.50 18.12 -3.59
C LYS A 26 9.58 17.36 -2.65
N ALA A 27 8.28 17.57 -2.76
CA ALA A 27 7.29 16.81 -1.99
C ALA A 27 7.42 15.31 -2.29
N GLN A 28 7.55 14.94 -3.56
CA GLN A 28 7.74 13.53 -3.96
C GLN A 28 9.04 12.93 -3.41
N THR A 29 10.14 13.69 -3.43
CA THR A 29 11.43 13.24 -2.88
C THR A 29 11.33 13.05 -1.36
N LEU A 30 10.73 13.99 -0.63
CA LEU A 30 10.51 13.88 0.81
C LEU A 30 9.67 12.66 1.17
N VAL A 31 8.59 12.42 0.41
CA VAL A 31 7.76 11.20 0.58
C VAL A 31 8.60 9.95 0.37
N ASN A 32 9.50 9.93 -0.62
CA ASN A 32 10.36 8.77 -0.86
C ASN A 32 11.39 8.57 0.26
N THR A 33 12.05 9.63 0.74
CA THR A 33 13.05 9.51 1.82
C THR A 33 12.41 9.04 3.11
N VAL A 34 11.26 9.63 3.48
CA VAL A 34 10.50 9.23 4.67
C VAL A 34 10.04 7.77 4.55
N HIS A 35 9.62 7.35 3.36
CA HIS A 35 9.25 5.96 3.11
C HIS A 35 10.45 5.01 3.22
N ASP A 36 11.63 5.39 2.72
CA ASP A 36 12.82 4.55 2.79
C ASP A 36 13.35 4.45 4.24
N GLU A 37 13.29 5.53 5.02
CA GLU A 37 13.58 5.54 6.46
C GLU A 37 12.60 4.68 7.25
N ALA A 38 11.29 4.81 6.98
CA ALA A 38 10.26 3.97 7.59
C ALA A 38 10.47 2.49 7.25
N THR A 39 10.88 2.18 6.02
CA THR A 39 11.18 0.81 5.58
C THR A 39 12.44 0.28 6.29
N MET A 40 13.48 1.10 6.43
CA MET A 40 14.70 0.75 7.17
C MET A 40 14.41 0.51 8.66
N LEU A 41 13.54 1.31 9.28
CA LEU A 41 13.09 1.12 10.66
C LEU A 41 12.26 -0.16 10.80
N LEU A 42 11.31 -0.42 9.89
CA LEU A 42 10.55 -1.67 9.85
C LEU A 42 11.46 -2.89 9.66
N GLN A 43 12.49 -2.78 8.84
CA GLN A 43 13.46 -3.83 8.62
C GLN A 43 14.40 -4.02 9.82
N ALA A 44 14.79 -2.94 10.50
CA ALA A 44 15.56 -2.99 11.74
C ALA A 44 14.75 -3.64 12.88
N ILE A 45 13.46 -3.31 12.96
CA ILE A 45 12.52 -3.90 13.94
C ILE A 45 12.23 -5.38 13.59
N GLY A 46 12.00 -5.70 12.31
CA GLY A 46 11.77 -7.07 11.84
C GLY A 46 13.02 -7.97 11.85
N SER A 47 14.23 -7.39 11.89
CA SER A 47 15.50 -8.13 11.93
C SER A 47 15.96 -8.47 13.36
N VAL A 48 15.32 -7.92 14.40
CA VAL A 48 15.47 -8.41 15.77
C VAL A 48 14.73 -9.74 15.90
N ARG A 49 15.31 -10.79 15.31
CA ARG A 49 15.02 -12.22 15.53
C ARG A 49 13.61 -12.49 16.06
N THR A 50 12.59 -12.24 15.25
CA THR A 50 11.39 -13.06 15.36
C THR A 50 11.81 -14.44 14.90
N SER A 51 12.10 -15.30 15.87
CA SER A 51 11.97 -16.73 15.64
C SER A 51 10.62 -16.92 14.91
N PRO A 52 10.49 -17.81 13.91
CA PRO A 52 9.20 -18.08 13.22
C PRO A 52 8.03 -18.45 14.16
N VAL A 53 8.34 -18.58 15.44
CA VAL A 53 7.47 -18.86 16.57
C VAL A 53 6.80 -17.60 17.15
N ASP A 54 7.39 -16.40 17.04
CA ASP A 54 6.95 -15.17 17.73
C ASP A 54 6.18 -14.16 16.86
N GLU A 55 6.01 -14.43 15.55
CA GLU A 55 5.07 -13.70 14.69
C GLU A 55 3.64 -14.22 14.86
N ILE A 56 3.20 -14.40 16.10
CA ILE A 56 1.76 -14.39 16.38
C ILE A 56 1.40 -12.91 16.39
N LEU A 57 0.85 -12.40 15.28
CA LEU A 57 0.40 -11.02 15.17
C LEU A 57 -0.55 -10.70 16.33
N TYR A 58 -0.61 -9.45 16.79
CA TYR A 58 -1.43 -9.08 17.96
C TYR A 58 -2.92 -9.48 17.83
N GLU A 59 -3.44 -9.57 16.60
CA GLU A 59 -4.79 -10.10 16.32
C GLU A 59 -4.90 -11.62 16.49
N GLU A 60 -3.81 -12.36 16.24
CA GLU A 60 -3.74 -13.81 16.43
C GLU A 60 -3.59 -14.20 17.91
N LEU A 61 -3.19 -13.28 18.80
CA LEU A 61 -3.08 -13.55 20.24
C LEU A 61 -4.45 -13.78 20.89
N GLU A 62 -5.47 -13.02 20.51
CA GLU A 62 -6.82 -13.14 21.08
C GLU A 62 -7.52 -14.42 20.58
N ASP A 63 -7.35 -14.75 19.29
CA ASP A 63 -7.78 -16.02 18.71
C ASP A 63 -7.05 -17.21 19.36
N TYR A 64 -5.75 -17.07 19.63
CA TYR A 64 -4.96 -18.10 20.28
C TYR A 64 -5.40 -18.33 21.73
N GLU A 65 -5.68 -17.28 22.50
CA GLU A 65 -6.20 -17.41 23.87
C GLU A 65 -7.56 -18.13 23.88
N GLN A 66 -8.47 -17.76 22.97
CA GLN A 66 -9.77 -18.43 22.84
C GLN A 66 -9.63 -19.90 22.43
N PHE A 67 -8.70 -20.21 21.52
CA PHE A 67 -8.40 -21.58 21.12
C PHE A 67 -7.80 -22.38 22.29
N TRP A 68 -6.84 -21.78 22.99
CA TRP A 68 -6.15 -22.37 24.14
C TRP A 68 -7.12 -22.78 25.24
N ASP A 69 -8.09 -21.93 25.59
CA ASP A 69 -9.09 -22.20 26.63
C ASP A 69 -9.98 -23.42 26.31
N GLY A 70 -10.23 -23.67 25.03
CA GLY A 70 -11.00 -24.83 24.56
C GLY A 70 -10.15 -26.08 24.31
N TYR A 71 -8.84 -25.92 24.14
CA TYR A 71 -7.95 -26.98 23.69
C TYR A 71 -7.57 -27.94 24.82
N LYS A 72 -7.70 -29.25 24.55
CA LYS A 72 -7.25 -30.33 25.44
C LYS A 72 -6.53 -31.39 24.63
N VAL A 73 -5.24 -31.58 24.92
CA VAL A 73 -4.37 -32.52 24.20
C VAL A 73 -4.92 -33.96 24.18
N ASP A 74 -5.62 -34.37 25.25
CA ASP A 74 -6.23 -35.70 25.37
C ASP A 74 -7.26 -35.98 24.27
N ASN A 75 -7.93 -34.95 23.75
CA ASN A 75 -8.90 -35.10 22.66
C ASN A 75 -8.23 -35.36 21.30
N TYR A 76 -6.94 -35.06 21.18
CA TYR A 76 -6.17 -35.14 19.94
C TYR A 76 -5.12 -36.26 19.96
N THR A 77 -5.10 -37.13 20.97
CA THR A 77 -4.04 -38.15 21.14
C THR A 77 -3.91 -39.10 19.94
N ASP A 78 -5.05 -39.54 19.38
CA ASP A 78 -5.07 -40.41 18.20
C ASP A 78 -4.52 -39.69 16.96
N GLU A 79 -4.85 -38.40 16.82
CA GLU A 79 -4.39 -37.59 15.69
C GLU A 79 -2.90 -37.23 15.82
N ILE A 80 -2.44 -36.91 17.03
CA ILE A 80 -1.02 -36.69 17.34
C ILE A 80 -0.19 -37.92 16.99
N SER A 81 -0.66 -39.11 17.38
CA SER A 81 0.02 -40.37 17.07
C SER A 81 0.13 -40.57 15.55
N LYS A 82 -0.95 -40.27 14.82
CA LYS A 82 -0.96 -40.33 13.37
C LYS A 82 -0.02 -39.31 12.73
N ILE A 83 0.01 -38.05 13.21
CA ILE A 83 0.92 -37.01 12.69
C ILE A 83 2.38 -37.41 12.88
N LEU A 84 2.75 -37.95 14.04
CA LEU A 84 4.11 -38.41 14.33
C LEU A 84 4.53 -39.65 13.50
N GLU A 85 3.56 -40.43 13.01
CA GLU A 85 3.79 -41.54 12.08
C GLU A 85 3.88 -41.09 10.62
N GLU A 86 3.11 -40.07 10.22
CA GLU A 86 3.02 -39.57 8.84
C GLU A 86 4.10 -38.53 8.49
N ASP A 87 4.50 -37.70 9.46
CA ASP A 87 5.41 -36.57 9.26
C ASP A 87 6.66 -36.71 10.15
N ASP A 88 7.75 -37.15 9.51
CA ASP A 88 9.04 -37.34 10.17
C ASP A 88 9.65 -36.00 10.65
N GLU A 89 9.37 -34.87 9.98
CA GLU A 89 9.92 -33.56 10.32
C GLU A 89 9.31 -33.03 11.62
N ILE A 90 7.99 -33.17 11.78
CA ILE A 90 7.29 -32.80 13.02
C ILE A 90 7.78 -33.67 14.17
N ARG A 91 8.02 -34.96 13.93
CA ARG A 91 8.55 -35.87 14.96
C ARG A 91 9.94 -35.44 15.43
N ASP A 92 10.85 -35.13 14.51
CA ASP A 92 12.19 -34.68 14.83
C ASP A 92 12.16 -33.32 15.59
N LEU A 93 11.29 -32.40 15.15
CA LEU A 93 11.09 -31.11 15.82
C LEU A 93 10.53 -31.28 17.24
N HIS A 94 9.53 -32.15 17.41
CA HIS A 94 8.95 -32.48 18.70
C HIS A 94 10.01 -33.07 19.64
N GLU A 95 10.85 -34.01 19.18
CA GLU A 95 11.92 -34.62 19.99
C GLU A 95 13.00 -33.59 20.40
N GLN A 96 13.28 -32.61 19.55
CA GLN A 96 14.26 -31.56 19.85
C GLN A 96 13.73 -30.52 20.86
N ILE A 97 12.47 -30.09 20.70
CA ILE A 97 11.89 -28.96 21.43
C ILE A 97 11.18 -29.41 22.71
N VAL A 98 10.60 -30.60 22.75
CA VAL A 98 9.88 -31.14 23.91
C VAL A 98 10.76 -32.20 24.60
N PRO A 99 11.11 -32.06 25.90
CA PRO A 99 10.64 -31.08 26.88
C PRO A 99 11.60 -29.88 27.10
N SER A 100 12.56 -29.65 26.19
CA SER A 100 13.67 -28.72 26.42
C SER A 100 13.25 -27.25 26.46
N GLN A 101 12.38 -26.82 25.54
CA GLN A 101 11.94 -25.44 25.36
C GLN A 101 10.44 -25.27 25.60
N LEU A 102 9.62 -26.25 25.21
CA LEU A 102 8.16 -26.20 25.35
C LEU A 102 7.64 -27.44 26.10
N SER A 103 6.51 -27.25 26.78
CA SER A 103 5.74 -28.37 27.31
C SER A 103 5.04 -29.14 26.17
N TYR A 104 4.75 -30.42 26.40
CA TYR A 104 4.05 -31.27 25.42
C TYR A 104 2.71 -30.65 24.99
N ASP A 105 1.91 -30.19 25.95
CA ASP A 105 0.60 -29.57 25.71
C ASP A 105 0.72 -28.29 24.88
N GLU A 106 1.72 -27.47 25.19
CA GLU A 106 1.95 -26.20 24.51
C GLU A 106 2.42 -26.38 23.06
N PHE A 107 3.34 -27.32 22.82
CA PHE A 107 3.79 -27.64 21.46
C PHE A 107 2.61 -28.04 20.57
N TRP A 108 1.77 -28.97 21.05
CA TRP A 108 0.62 -29.43 20.27
C TRP A 108 -0.48 -28.37 20.15
N CYS A 109 -0.73 -27.57 21.17
CA CYS A 109 -1.70 -26.48 21.07
C CYS A 109 -1.29 -25.48 19.98
N ARG A 110 -0.02 -25.05 19.96
CA ARG A 110 0.52 -24.16 18.92
C ARG A 110 0.45 -24.82 17.54
N TYR A 111 0.77 -26.10 17.44
CA TYR A 111 0.70 -26.86 16.18
C TYR A 111 -0.74 -26.89 15.62
N PHE A 112 -1.71 -27.30 16.43
CA PHE A 112 -3.11 -27.40 15.98
C PHE A 112 -3.73 -26.04 15.69
N PHE A 113 -3.37 -25.00 16.45
CA PHE A 113 -3.79 -23.63 16.16
C PHE A 113 -3.30 -23.16 14.78
N ARG A 114 -2.01 -23.35 14.47
CA ARG A 114 -1.45 -23.00 13.15
C ARG A 114 -2.10 -23.79 12.03
N ARG A 115 -2.32 -25.08 12.23
CA ARG A 115 -3.03 -25.93 11.26
C ARG A 115 -4.48 -25.47 11.04
N GLU A 116 -5.18 -25.03 12.08
CA GLU A 116 -6.54 -24.47 11.94
C GLU A 116 -6.53 -23.13 11.19
N GLN A 117 -5.57 -22.25 11.46
CA GLN A 117 -5.39 -20.99 10.73
C GLN A 117 -5.12 -21.22 9.24
N ASP A 118 -4.25 -22.18 8.90
CA ASP A 118 -3.99 -22.56 7.52
C ASP A 118 -5.24 -23.13 6.84
N GLU A 119 -6.05 -23.92 7.56
CA GLU A 119 -7.30 -24.44 7.03
C GLU A 119 -8.34 -23.33 6.80
N LYS A 120 -8.47 -22.38 7.73
CA LYS A 120 -9.33 -21.19 7.58
C LYS A 120 -8.90 -20.35 6.37
N ARG A 121 -7.60 -20.10 6.23
CA ARG A 121 -7.02 -19.35 5.09
C ARG A 121 -7.28 -20.05 3.76
N ARG A 122 -7.07 -21.38 3.71
CA ARG A 122 -7.36 -22.19 2.51
C ARG A 122 -8.84 -22.15 2.15
N LYS A 123 -9.75 -22.26 3.12
CA LYS A 123 -11.22 -22.14 2.89
C LYS A 123 -11.59 -20.78 2.31
N LEU A 124 -11.03 -19.69 2.86
CA LEU A 124 -11.28 -18.34 2.35
C LEU A 124 -10.78 -18.17 0.90
N GLU A 125 -9.61 -18.74 0.58
CA GLU A 125 -9.08 -18.70 -0.78
C GLU A 125 -9.93 -19.51 -1.77
N GLU A 126 -10.40 -20.70 -1.36
CA GLU A 126 -11.32 -21.53 -2.15
C GLU A 126 -12.65 -20.81 -2.40
N GLU A 127 -13.23 -20.15 -1.39
CA GLU A 127 -14.43 -19.33 -1.57
C GLU A 127 -14.19 -18.17 -2.52
N ARG A 128 -13.03 -17.50 -2.42
CA ARG A 128 -12.66 -16.41 -3.34
C ARG A 128 -12.54 -16.93 -4.78
N LYS A 129 -11.89 -18.08 -4.98
CA LYS A 129 -11.79 -18.75 -6.29
C LYS A 129 -13.17 -19.15 -6.83
N LYS A 130 -14.05 -19.64 -5.96
CA LYS A 130 -15.43 -19.99 -6.32
C LYS A 130 -16.22 -18.75 -6.76
N LYS A 131 -16.19 -17.67 -5.99
CA LYS A 131 -16.82 -16.39 -6.35
C LYS A 131 -16.26 -15.83 -7.66
N GLN A 132 -14.95 -15.97 -7.89
CA GLN A 132 -14.32 -15.55 -9.14
C GLN A 132 -14.84 -16.37 -10.34
N ARG A 133 -14.96 -17.70 -10.20
CA ARG A 133 -15.55 -18.57 -11.23
C ARG A 133 -17.00 -18.21 -11.51
N GLU A 134 -17.81 -18.02 -10.48
CA GLU A 134 -19.21 -17.59 -10.61
C GLU A 134 -19.33 -16.25 -11.34
N GLN A 135 -18.44 -15.29 -11.04
CA GLN A 135 -18.40 -14.00 -11.75
C GLN A 135 -17.97 -14.15 -13.22
N GLU A 136 -17.00 -15.01 -13.52
CA GLU A 136 -16.57 -15.29 -14.89
C GLU A 136 -17.67 -16.00 -15.69
N GLU A 137 -18.37 -16.95 -15.09
CA GLU A 137 -19.53 -17.62 -15.68
C GLU A 137 -20.69 -16.65 -15.92
N ALA A 138 -20.99 -15.77 -14.95
CA ALA A 138 -22.01 -14.73 -15.11
C ALA A 138 -21.67 -13.76 -16.26
N LYS A 139 -20.39 -13.36 -16.38
CA LYS A 139 -19.91 -12.52 -17.51
C LYS A 139 -20.02 -13.26 -18.84
N ALA A 140 -19.66 -14.55 -18.89
CA ALA A 140 -19.79 -15.36 -20.09
C ALA A 140 -21.26 -15.53 -20.51
N ALA A 141 -22.16 -15.75 -19.55
CA ALA A 141 -23.60 -15.84 -19.79
C ALA A 141 -24.17 -14.51 -20.30
N ALA A 142 -23.79 -13.38 -19.71
CA ALA A 142 -24.20 -12.05 -20.17
C ALA A 142 -23.72 -11.76 -21.60
N LYS A 143 -22.47 -12.11 -21.92
CA LYS A 143 -21.91 -11.95 -23.27
C LYS A 143 -22.64 -12.82 -24.29
N LYS A 144 -23.02 -14.05 -23.93
CA LYS A 144 -23.79 -14.93 -24.81
C LYS A 144 -25.20 -14.39 -25.08
N ALA A 145 -25.88 -13.89 -24.04
CA ALA A 145 -27.20 -13.29 -24.18
C ALA A 145 -27.19 -12.05 -25.09
N LEU A 146 -26.10 -11.26 -25.08
CA LEU A 146 -25.95 -10.11 -25.95
C LEU A 146 -25.75 -10.51 -27.43
N GLY A 147 -25.06 -11.63 -27.71
CA GLY A 147 -24.82 -12.09 -29.08
C GLY A 147 -26.03 -12.72 -29.78
N GLU A 148 -26.98 -13.30 -29.05
CA GLU A 148 -28.19 -13.90 -29.64
C GLU A 148 -29.22 -12.86 -30.13
N LEU A 149 -29.08 -11.58 -29.76
CA LEU A 149 -29.99 -10.50 -30.17
C LEU A 149 -29.58 -9.81 -31.49
N GLU A 150 -28.39 -10.07 -32.03
CA GLU A 150 -27.90 -9.38 -33.24
C GLU A 150 -28.15 -10.15 -34.55
N ASP A 151 -28.65 -11.40 -34.50
CA ASP A 151 -28.78 -12.27 -35.69
C ASP A 151 -30.22 -12.44 -36.25
N ASP A 152 -31.23 -11.73 -35.73
CA ASP A 152 -32.65 -11.91 -36.12
C ASP A 152 -33.25 -10.71 -36.90
N ASP A 153 -32.48 -10.10 -37.82
CA ASP A 153 -32.95 -9.03 -38.74
C ASP A 153 -32.87 -9.46 -40.22
N HIS A 154 -33.36 -10.65 -40.56
CA HIS A 154 -33.61 -11.06 -41.95
C HIS A 154 -34.86 -11.94 -42.10
N GLY A 155 -36.02 -11.38 -41.72
CA GLY A 155 -37.35 -11.92 -42.03
C GLY A 155 -38.04 -11.12 -43.14
N GLU A 156 -37.86 -11.54 -44.39
CA GLU A 156 -38.54 -11.05 -45.59
C GLU A 156 -40.03 -11.45 -45.56
N ASP A 157 -40.90 -10.57 -45.07
CA ASP A 157 -42.35 -10.82 -45.03
C ASP A 157 -43.00 -10.52 -46.39
N THR A 158 -43.13 -11.58 -47.17
CA THR A 158 -43.84 -11.67 -48.44
C THR A 158 -45.30 -12.01 -48.16
N LEU A 159 -46.17 -11.00 -48.07
CA LEU A 159 -47.62 -11.21 -47.97
C LEU A 159 -48.35 -10.83 -49.26
N SER A 160 -49.04 -11.85 -49.75
CA SER A 160 -49.85 -12.02 -50.95
C SER A 160 -50.92 -10.95 -51.18
N GLU A 161 -50.90 -10.42 -52.40
CA GLU A 161 -52.04 -9.83 -53.10
C GLU A 161 -53.02 -10.94 -53.50
N ASP A 162 -54.24 -10.94 -52.96
CA ASP A 162 -55.45 -11.44 -53.63
C ASP A 162 -56.64 -11.22 -52.68
N GLU A 163 -57.55 -10.28 -53.01
CA GLU A 163 -59.01 -10.48 -52.93
C GLU A 163 -59.82 -9.24 -53.37
N ASP A 164 -60.46 -9.40 -54.54
CA ASP A 164 -61.86 -9.09 -54.90
C ASP A 164 -62.42 -7.64 -54.85
N PRO A 165 -62.55 -6.94 -56.01
CA PRO A 165 -62.97 -5.54 -56.08
C PRO A 165 -64.39 -5.32 -56.64
N GLU A 166 -65.48 -5.90 -56.11
CA GLU A 166 -66.83 -5.62 -56.66
C GLU A 166 -67.99 -5.37 -55.67
N ARG A 167 -67.75 -4.94 -54.42
CA ARG A 167 -68.84 -4.48 -53.54
C ARG A 167 -68.47 -3.33 -52.59
N ARG A 168 -68.46 -2.07 -53.06
CA ARG A 168 -68.66 -0.85 -52.22
C ARG A 168 -68.80 0.40 -53.12
N SER A 169 -70.03 0.78 -53.46
CA SER A 169 -70.30 1.95 -54.33
C SER A 169 -71.27 2.99 -53.73
N SER A 170 -71.53 2.99 -52.41
CA SER A 170 -72.55 3.92 -51.87
C SER A 170 -72.35 4.36 -50.42
N ILE A 171 -71.10 4.42 -49.94
CA ILE A 171 -70.73 5.06 -48.65
C ILE A 171 -69.46 5.90 -48.89
N SER A 172 -69.44 6.80 -49.88
CA SER A 172 -68.16 7.31 -50.43
C SER A 172 -67.64 8.62 -49.82
N GLU A 173 -68.47 9.49 -49.22
CA GLU A 173 -67.98 10.83 -48.79
C GLU A 173 -67.74 10.96 -47.28
N LYS A 174 -68.46 10.20 -46.44
CA LYS A 174 -68.29 10.28 -44.97
C LYS A 174 -67.16 9.39 -44.43
N THR A 175 -66.77 8.37 -45.20
CA THR A 175 -65.65 7.48 -44.87
C THR A 175 -64.31 8.03 -45.31
N GLU A 176 -64.28 8.98 -46.26
CA GLU A 176 -63.02 9.55 -46.77
C GLU A 176 -62.39 10.50 -45.74
N ALA A 177 -63.19 11.39 -45.13
CA ALA A 177 -62.72 12.27 -44.05
C ALA A 177 -62.25 11.51 -42.79
N THR A 178 -62.92 10.40 -42.43
CA THR A 178 -62.50 9.54 -41.33
C THR A 178 -61.25 8.72 -41.68
N MET A 179 -61.07 8.34 -42.95
CA MET A 179 -59.86 7.66 -43.41
C MET A 179 -58.65 8.61 -43.45
N ASP A 180 -58.83 9.87 -43.80
CA ASP A 180 -57.76 10.88 -43.78
C ASP A 180 -57.31 11.23 -42.36
N GLN A 181 -58.24 11.35 -41.39
CA GLN A 181 -57.88 11.47 -39.97
C GLN A 181 -57.09 10.25 -39.46
N LEU A 182 -57.45 9.04 -39.91
CA LEU A 182 -56.72 7.81 -39.55
C LEU A 182 -55.31 7.78 -40.18
N ARG A 183 -55.16 8.33 -41.40
CA ARG A 183 -53.84 8.46 -42.05
C ARG A 183 -52.96 9.47 -41.33
N GLU A 184 -53.52 10.59 -40.91
CA GLU A 184 -52.77 11.62 -40.18
C GLU A 184 -52.40 11.16 -38.77
N ALA A 185 -53.29 10.47 -38.06
CA ALA A 185 -52.99 9.83 -36.77
C ALA A 185 -51.90 8.75 -36.90
N ARG A 186 -51.91 7.95 -37.98
CA ARG A 186 -50.83 6.99 -38.25
C ARG A 186 -49.52 7.68 -38.62
N ALA A 187 -49.57 8.81 -39.32
CA ALA A 187 -48.39 9.58 -39.67
C ALA A 187 -47.76 10.20 -38.41
N SER A 188 -48.56 10.78 -37.51
CA SER A 188 -48.07 11.31 -36.23
C SER A 188 -47.53 10.21 -35.32
N GLN A 189 -48.16 9.03 -35.27
CA GLN A 189 -47.67 7.88 -34.52
C GLN A 189 -46.32 7.38 -35.07
N ARG A 190 -46.15 7.33 -36.40
CA ARG A 190 -44.87 6.99 -37.02
C ARG A 190 -43.79 8.03 -36.73
N ALA A 191 -44.15 9.32 -36.73
CA ALA A 191 -43.21 10.39 -36.39
C ALA A 191 -42.75 10.29 -34.92
N ALA A 192 -43.67 10.04 -33.99
CA ALA A 192 -43.35 9.82 -32.59
C ALA A 192 -42.47 8.57 -32.40
N ALA A 193 -42.80 7.46 -33.08
CA ALA A 193 -41.98 6.25 -33.05
C ALA A 193 -40.55 6.49 -33.58
N MET A 194 -40.40 7.30 -34.63
CA MET A 194 -39.07 7.67 -35.17
C MET A 194 -38.30 8.56 -34.19
N GLN A 195 -38.96 9.49 -33.49
CA GLN A 195 -38.33 10.29 -32.44
C GLN A 195 -37.86 9.44 -31.26
N TRP A 196 -38.69 8.50 -30.80
CA TRP A 196 -38.29 7.55 -29.75
C TRP A 196 -37.15 6.64 -30.19
N LYS A 197 -37.17 6.16 -31.43
CA LYS A 197 -36.06 5.39 -32.01
C LYS A 197 -34.77 6.21 -32.04
N GLN A 198 -34.85 7.49 -32.40
CA GLN A 198 -33.69 8.38 -32.40
C GLN A 198 -33.15 8.60 -30.98
N LYS A 199 -34.01 8.89 -30.00
CA LYS A 199 -33.61 9.02 -28.59
C LYS A 199 -33.00 7.73 -28.04
N ALA A 200 -33.57 6.57 -28.37
CA ALA A 200 -33.03 5.28 -27.96
C ALA A 200 -31.61 5.05 -28.52
N MET A 201 -31.37 5.42 -29.79
CA MET A 201 -30.03 5.37 -30.38
C MET A 201 -29.05 6.36 -29.71
N GLU A 202 -29.52 7.55 -29.32
CA GLU A 202 -28.70 8.52 -28.58
C GLU A 202 -28.32 8.00 -27.18
N PHE A 203 -29.28 7.43 -26.42
CA PHE A 203 -28.98 6.81 -25.13
C PHE A 203 -28.07 5.60 -25.25
N GLN A 204 -28.26 4.75 -26.26
CA GLN A 204 -27.37 3.63 -26.53
C GLN A 204 -25.95 4.10 -26.85
N LYS A 205 -25.81 5.23 -27.56
CA LYS A 205 -24.51 5.85 -27.81
C LYS A 205 -23.88 6.40 -26.53
N GLN A 206 -24.64 7.05 -25.67
CA GLN A 206 -24.16 7.55 -24.36
C GLN A 206 -23.70 6.40 -23.46
N LEU A 207 -24.46 5.31 -23.38
CA LEU A 207 -24.08 4.12 -22.61
C LEU A 207 -22.79 3.48 -23.12
N ARG A 208 -22.59 3.43 -24.45
CA ARG A 208 -21.33 2.97 -25.03
C ARG A 208 -20.16 3.90 -24.67
N GLN A 209 -20.36 5.21 -24.72
CA GLN A 209 -19.32 6.17 -24.33
C GLN A 209 -18.92 6.03 -22.85
N LEU A 210 -19.89 5.92 -21.94
CA LEU A 210 -19.61 5.67 -20.52
C LEU A 210 -18.91 4.32 -20.28
N ALA A 211 -19.28 3.28 -21.03
CA ALA A 211 -18.62 1.98 -20.94
C ALA A 211 -17.15 2.05 -21.42
N ASP A 212 -16.90 2.75 -22.53
CA ASP A 212 -15.55 2.97 -23.07
C ASP A 212 -14.69 3.81 -22.11
N GLU A 213 -15.25 4.87 -21.50
CA GLU A 213 -14.59 5.70 -20.48
C GLU A 213 -14.22 4.88 -19.23
N HIS A 214 -15.15 4.06 -18.73
CA HIS A 214 -14.90 3.18 -17.59
C HIS A 214 -13.86 2.09 -17.91
N GLU A 215 -13.82 1.54 -19.14
CA GLU A 215 -12.74 0.65 -19.55
C GLU A 215 -11.38 1.36 -19.64
N GLU A 216 -11.34 2.62 -20.08
CA GLU A 216 -10.12 3.43 -20.12
C GLU A 216 -9.60 3.73 -18.71
N GLU A 217 -10.47 4.12 -17.77
CA GLU A 217 -10.11 4.34 -16.37
C GLU A 217 -9.60 3.06 -15.70
N LYS A 218 -10.26 1.93 -15.96
CA LYS A 218 -9.80 0.64 -15.48
C LYS A 218 -8.44 0.25 -16.06
N ALA A 219 -8.17 0.57 -17.32
CA ALA A 219 -6.88 0.35 -17.96
C ALA A 219 -5.79 1.26 -17.35
N LYS A 220 -6.11 2.53 -17.05
CA LYS A 220 -5.22 3.46 -16.33
C LYS A 220 -4.87 2.94 -14.94
N LEU A 221 -5.87 2.57 -14.14
CA LEU A 221 -5.65 2.04 -12.79
C LEU A 221 -4.81 0.76 -12.80
N LYS A 222 -5.03 -0.12 -13.79
CA LYS A 222 -4.21 -1.32 -13.99
C LYS A 222 -2.77 -0.98 -14.36
N SER A 223 -2.55 0.04 -15.18
CA SER A 223 -1.22 0.54 -15.55
C SER A 223 -0.50 1.17 -14.36
N GLU A 224 -1.20 1.95 -13.53
CA GLU A 224 -0.67 2.54 -12.31
C GLU A 224 -0.28 1.46 -11.29
N TYR A 225 -1.15 0.46 -11.09
CA TYR A 225 -0.83 -0.69 -10.23
C TYR A 225 0.38 -1.47 -10.74
N ALA A 226 0.49 -1.68 -12.06
CA ALA A 226 1.67 -2.34 -12.64
C ALA A 226 2.96 -1.54 -12.42
N SER A 227 2.91 -0.21 -12.59
CA SER A 227 4.05 0.68 -12.33
C SER A 227 4.44 0.71 -10.84
N LEU A 228 3.46 0.62 -9.93
CA LEU A 228 3.72 0.51 -8.50
C LEU A 228 4.41 -0.81 -8.14
N CYS A 229 3.97 -1.92 -8.73
CA CYS A 229 4.62 -3.23 -8.56
C CYS A 229 6.06 -3.20 -9.09
N GLU A 230 6.30 -2.64 -10.28
CA GLU A 230 7.65 -2.51 -10.84
C GLU A 230 8.55 -1.63 -9.97
N THR A 231 8.00 -0.55 -9.38
CA THR A 231 8.73 0.30 -8.45
C THR A 231 9.10 -0.46 -7.17
N TYR A 232 8.18 -1.25 -6.63
CA TYR A 232 8.42 -2.08 -5.45
C TYR A 232 9.48 -3.16 -5.71
N ASP A 233 9.38 -3.87 -6.84
CA ASP A 233 10.37 -4.87 -7.25
C ASP A 233 11.75 -4.24 -7.43
N ASN A 234 11.83 -3.07 -8.07
CA ASN A 234 13.09 -2.32 -8.20
C ASN A 234 13.68 -1.95 -6.83
N LYS A 235 12.86 -1.43 -5.90
CA LYS A 235 13.32 -1.15 -4.52
C LYS A 235 13.80 -2.40 -3.79
N MET A 236 13.08 -3.51 -3.91
CA MET A 236 13.49 -4.79 -3.30
C MET A 236 14.83 -5.29 -3.85
N THR A 237 15.07 -5.15 -5.16
CA THR A 237 16.36 -5.51 -5.76
C THR A 237 17.48 -4.57 -5.32
N GLU A 238 17.22 -3.27 -5.18
CA GLU A 238 18.17 -2.30 -4.65
C GLU A 238 18.54 -2.59 -3.19
N VAL A 239 17.57 -2.83 -2.31
CA VAL A 239 17.80 -3.22 -0.91
C VAL A 239 18.61 -4.51 -0.83
N THR A 240 18.30 -5.49 -1.67
CA THR A 240 19.07 -6.74 -1.74
C THR A 240 20.53 -6.47 -2.11
N LEU A 241 20.77 -5.58 -3.07
CA LEU A 241 22.11 -5.20 -3.50
C LEU A 241 22.88 -4.44 -2.40
N GLN A 242 22.22 -3.55 -1.65
CA GLN A 242 22.81 -2.85 -0.50
C GLN A 242 23.20 -3.83 0.63
N ILE A 243 22.38 -4.85 0.90
CA ILE A 243 22.70 -5.90 1.88
C ILE A 243 23.94 -6.67 1.46
N ASP A 244 24.05 -7.03 0.18
CA ASP A 244 25.21 -7.76 -0.35
C ASP A 244 26.47 -6.88 -0.34
N GLU A 245 26.35 -5.58 -0.64
CA GLU A 245 27.46 -4.62 -0.53
C GLU A 245 27.92 -4.43 0.92
N ALA A 246 27.00 -4.29 1.88
CA ALA A 246 27.32 -4.18 3.29
C ALA A 246 28.00 -5.46 3.83
N ARG A 247 27.55 -6.64 3.38
CA ARG A 247 28.22 -7.92 3.69
C ARG A 247 29.62 -7.97 3.11
N ALA A 248 29.80 -7.58 1.85
CA ALA A 248 31.11 -7.54 1.21
C ALA A 248 32.07 -6.60 1.97
N ALA A 249 31.62 -5.40 2.33
CA ALA A 249 32.39 -4.44 3.12
C ALA A 249 32.75 -4.99 4.52
N GLY A 250 31.81 -5.69 5.17
CA GLY A 250 32.07 -6.37 6.45
C GLY A 250 33.12 -7.47 6.35
N TYR A 251 33.08 -8.29 5.30
CA TYR A 251 34.11 -9.29 5.03
C TYR A 251 35.48 -8.65 4.78
N ASP A 252 35.55 -7.58 3.99
CA ASP A 252 36.81 -6.88 3.71
C ASP A 252 37.41 -6.24 4.97
N SER A 253 36.58 -5.62 5.82
CA SER A 253 37.03 -5.08 7.12
C SER A 253 37.55 -6.19 8.04
N GLY A 254 36.88 -7.34 8.09
CA GLY A 254 37.33 -8.50 8.86
C GLY A 254 38.64 -9.08 8.35
N ILE A 255 38.83 -9.12 7.02
CA ILE A 255 40.09 -9.52 6.40
C ILE A 255 41.21 -8.55 6.81
N GLN A 256 41.01 -7.24 6.70
CA GLN A 256 42.01 -6.24 7.09
C GLN A 256 42.41 -6.33 8.58
N GLU A 257 41.44 -6.54 9.47
CA GLU A 257 41.73 -6.73 10.89
C GLU A 257 42.54 -8.01 11.14
N SER A 258 42.18 -9.12 10.47
CA SER A 258 42.92 -10.38 10.57
C SER A 258 44.35 -10.25 10.04
N GLU A 259 44.55 -9.52 8.94
CA GLU A 259 45.88 -9.23 8.38
C GLU A 259 46.71 -8.36 9.33
N SER A 260 46.09 -7.37 9.97
CA SER A 260 46.74 -6.53 10.99
C SER A 260 47.18 -7.37 12.19
N ILE A 261 46.32 -8.25 12.70
CA ILE A 261 46.66 -9.14 13.83
C ILE A 261 47.82 -10.07 13.45
N ILE A 262 47.78 -10.67 12.25
CA ILE A 262 48.87 -11.53 11.76
C ILE A 262 50.18 -10.73 11.63
N ALA A 263 50.11 -9.48 11.15
CA ALA A 263 51.28 -8.61 11.05
C ALA A 263 51.88 -8.28 12.42
N THR A 264 51.03 -8.00 13.43
CA THR A 264 51.48 -7.79 14.81
C THR A 264 52.14 -9.03 15.40
N ILE A 265 51.52 -10.21 15.25
CA ILE A 265 52.08 -11.49 15.73
C ILE A 265 53.44 -11.77 15.09
N ARG A 266 53.61 -11.46 13.81
CA ARG A 266 54.91 -11.60 13.12
C ARG A 266 55.97 -10.66 13.66
N ALA A 267 55.62 -9.38 13.83
CA ALA A 267 56.53 -8.39 14.37
C ALA A 267 56.98 -8.74 15.80
N GLU A 268 56.07 -9.26 16.64
CA GLU A 268 56.41 -9.74 17.99
C GLU A 268 57.31 -10.97 17.95
N ALA A 269 57.04 -11.93 17.06
CA ALA A 269 57.87 -13.13 16.90
C ALA A 269 59.29 -12.79 16.40
N ASP A 270 59.41 -11.86 15.45
CA ASP A 270 60.69 -11.39 14.93
C ASP A 270 61.50 -10.69 16.05
N ALA A 271 60.85 -9.83 16.84
CA ALA A 271 61.48 -9.15 17.97
C ALA A 271 61.96 -10.14 19.05
N GLU A 272 61.20 -11.20 19.32
CA GLU A 272 61.59 -12.23 20.28
C GLU A 272 62.78 -13.07 19.75
N ILE A 273 62.80 -13.38 18.44
CA ILE A 273 63.94 -14.05 17.81
C ILE A 273 65.20 -13.18 17.90
N GLU A 274 65.10 -11.88 17.67
CA GLU A 274 66.22 -10.94 17.85
C GLU A 274 66.70 -10.92 19.30
N ARG A 275 65.78 -10.87 20.27
CA ARG A 275 66.08 -10.90 21.71
C ARG A 275 66.83 -12.18 22.10
N LEU A 276 66.30 -13.34 21.72
CA LEU A 276 66.93 -14.64 21.99
C LEU A 276 68.29 -14.75 21.30
N THR A 277 68.43 -14.22 20.08
CA THR A 277 69.71 -14.21 19.36
C THR A 277 70.76 -13.35 20.08
N ALA A 278 70.36 -12.19 20.61
CA ALA A 278 71.23 -11.33 21.42
C ALA A 278 71.63 -12.00 22.75
N GLU A 279 70.71 -12.67 23.44
CA GLU A 279 70.97 -13.41 24.69
C GLU A 279 71.99 -14.54 24.45
N VAL A 280 71.80 -15.34 23.40
CA VAL A 280 72.73 -16.40 23.00
C VAL A 280 74.13 -15.83 22.68
N ALA A 281 74.20 -14.69 21.97
CA ALA A 281 75.47 -14.02 21.67
C ALA A 281 76.15 -13.51 22.95
N ARG A 282 75.40 -12.99 23.92
CA ARG A 282 75.90 -12.52 25.22
C ARG A 282 76.48 -13.67 26.04
N LEU A 283 75.76 -14.80 26.13
CA LEU A 283 76.22 -16.01 26.81
C LEU A 283 77.52 -16.56 26.19
N GLN A 284 77.65 -16.51 24.86
CA GLN A 284 78.88 -16.89 24.17
C GLN A 284 80.07 -15.95 24.43
N GLN A 285 79.83 -14.66 24.68
CA GLN A 285 80.89 -13.70 25.01
C GLN A 285 81.31 -13.73 26.48
N GLN A 286 80.42 -14.15 27.39
CA GLN A 286 80.67 -14.26 28.83
C GLN A 286 81.50 -15.50 29.23
N THR A 287 82.21 -16.15 28.31
CA THR A 287 83.24 -17.16 28.62
C THR A 287 84.64 -16.52 28.75
N PRO A 288 85.07 -16.06 29.95
CA PRO A 288 86.49 -15.90 30.24
C PRO A 288 87.08 -17.26 30.62
N ALA A 289 88.24 -17.58 30.05
CA ALA A 289 89.01 -18.81 30.24
C ALA A 289 89.61 -19.01 31.66
N THR A 290 89.04 -18.40 32.71
CA THR A 290 89.67 -18.34 34.04
C THR A 290 88.65 -18.28 35.18
N SER A 291 88.02 -19.41 35.52
CA SER A 291 87.66 -19.74 36.91
C SER A 291 87.41 -21.25 37.01
N ALA A 292 88.13 -21.91 37.91
CA ALA A 292 88.28 -23.36 37.93
C ALA A 292 87.30 -24.08 38.88
N ASP A 293 86.15 -23.48 39.23
CA ASP A 293 85.31 -24.01 40.32
C ASP A 293 83.79 -23.85 40.13
N GLY A 294 83.32 -23.71 38.88
CA GLY A 294 81.89 -23.76 38.55
C GLY A 294 81.58 -24.97 37.67
N THR A 295 80.60 -25.79 38.06
CA THR A 295 80.14 -26.99 37.37
C THR A 295 79.67 -26.67 35.93
N PRO A 296 80.39 -27.11 34.88
CA PRO A 296 80.12 -26.72 33.49
C PRO A 296 78.80 -27.24 32.91
N LEU A 297 78.20 -28.27 33.52
CA LEU A 297 77.06 -29.00 32.97
C LEU A 297 75.74 -28.21 32.92
N GLU A 298 75.45 -27.37 33.92
CA GLU A 298 74.16 -26.64 33.97
C GLU A 298 74.07 -25.52 32.92
N ARG A 299 75.21 -24.96 32.50
CA ARG A 299 75.27 -23.89 31.49
C ARG A 299 75.09 -24.41 30.07
N ASP A 300 75.62 -25.59 29.78
CA ASP A 300 75.46 -26.21 28.46
C ASP A 300 73.99 -26.64 28.25
N GLU A 301 73.31 -27.10 29.31
CA GLU A 301 71.86 -27.41 29.28
C GLU A 301 71.00 -26.17 29.01
N GLU A 302 71.29 -25.03 29.65
CA GLU A 302 70.57 -23.77 29.43
C GLU A 302 70.74 -23.25 27.99
N LEU A 303 71.95 -23.37 27.43
CA LEU A 303 72.25 -22.99 26.04
C LEU A 303 71.56 -23.89 25.00
N GLU A 304 71.39 -25.17 25.32
CA GLU A 304 70.70 -26.12 24.46
C GLU A 304 69.17 -25.92 24.49
N LEU A 305 68.62 -25.55 25.64
CA LEU A 305 67.19 -25.23 25.79
C LEU A 305 66.81 -23.95 25.03
N LEU A 306 67.63 -22.90 25.10
CA LEU A 306 67.45 -21.66 24.31
C LEU A 306 67.56 -21.91 22.79
N ARG A 307 68.42 -22.84 22.35
CA ARG A 307 68.51 -23.22 20.94
C ARG A 307 67.27 -23.99 20.46
N GLN A 308 66.71 -24.86 21.30
CA GLN A 308 65.46 -25.55 20.99
C GLN A 308 64.28 -24.57 20.90
N GLU A 309 64.17 -23.64 21.85
CA GLU A 309 63.10 -22.64 21.85
C GLU A 309 63.16 -21.75 20.60
N LYS A 310 64.37 -21.31 20.22
CA LYS A 310 64.59 -20.58 18.96
C LYS A 310 64.15 -21.39 17.73
N ALA A 311 64.54 -22.66 17.65
CA ALA A 311 64.19 -23.51 16.50
C ALA A 311 62.67 -23.73 16.38
N VAL A 312 61.96 -23.83 17.50
CA VAL A 312 60.48 -23.94 17.52
C VAL A 312 59.81 -22.65 17.02
N LEU A 313 60.34 -21.47 17.41
CA LEU A 313 59.83 -20.18 16.94
C LEU A 313 60.07 -19.99 15.44
N GLU A 314 61.28 -20.30 14.95
CA GLU A 314 61.60 -20.27 13.51
C GLU A 314 60.68 -21.21 12.70
N GLN A 315 60.40 -22.42 13.22
CA GLN A 315 59.48 -23.36 12.57
C GLN A 315 58.03 -22.85 12.54
N LYS A 316 57.56 -22.20 13.61
CA LYS A 316 56.23 -21.55 13.63
C LYS A 316 56.13 -20.40 12.64
N LEU A 317 57.18 -19.59 12.52
CA LEU A 317 57.24 -18.47 11.57
C LEU A 317 57.24 -18.96 10.12
N GLN A 318 57.96 -20.04 9.85
CA GLN A 318 57.98 -20.68 8.54
C GLN A 318 56.61 -21.27 8.17
N ALA A 319 55.94 -21.97 9.11
CA ALA A 319 54.59 -22.49 8.91
C ALA A 319 53.56 -21.37 8.63
N LEU A 320 53.64 -20.26 9.36
CA LEU A 320 52.80 -19.06 9.13
C LEU A 320 53.08 -18.40 7.78
N SER A 321 54.29 -18.52 7.24
CA SER A 321 54.64 -18.00 5.90
C SER A 321 54.11 -18.90 4.77
N GLU A 322 54.17 -20.23 4.97
CA GLU A 322 53.73 -21.22 3.99
C GLU A 322 52.20 -21.25 3.83
N THR A 323 51.44 -21.01 4.91
CA THR A 323 49.97 -20.85 4.85
C THR A 323 49.52 -19.62 4.07
N GLN A 324 50.35 -18.57 3.96
CA GLN A 324 49.95 -17.31 3.31
C GLN A 324 50.44 -17.18 1.84
N SER A 325 51.51 -17.90 1.47
CA SER A 325 52.17 -17.69 0.17
C SER A 325 51.58 -18.46 -1.01
N SER A 326 50.86 -19.57 -0.80
CA SER A 326 50.50 -20.48 -1.91
C SER A 326 49.05 -20.36 -2.41
N GLN A 327 48.12 -19.88 -1.59
CA GLN A 327 46.69 -19.96 -1.92
C GLN A 327 46.02 -18.57 -2.04
N ASP A 328 46.51 -17.60 -1.27
CA ASP A 328 45.91 -16.26 -1.22
C ASP A 328 46.46 -15.31 -2.28
N SER A 329 47.76 -15.37 -2.60
CA SER A 329 48.37 -14.49 -3.60
C SER A 329 47.76 -14.64 -5.01
N ALA A 330 47.48 -15.87 -5.45
CA ALA A 330 46.87 -16.12 -6.75
C ALA A 330 45.38 -15.72 -6.81
N ARG A 331 44.65 -15.88 -5.69
CA ARG A 331 43.25 -15.44 -5.59
C ARG A 331 43.16 -13.92 -5.50
N LEU A 332 43.96 -13.29 -4.64
CA LEU A 332 44.06 -11.83 -4.52
C LEU A 332 44.41 -11.17 -5.85
N GLN A 333 45.37 -11.71 -6.62
CA GLN A 333 45.66 -11.19 -7.96
C GLN A 333 44.46 -11.25 -8.91
N GLN A 334 43.68 -12.34 -8.87
CA GLN A 334 42.49 -12.48 -9.71
C GLN A 334 41.37 -11.51 -9.27
N THR A 335 41.09 -11.41 -7.97
CA THR A 335 40.08 -10.47 -7.43
C THR A 335 40.48 -9.01 -7.68
N LEU A 336 41.76 -8.68 -7.55
CA LEU A 336 42.28 -7.34 -7.79
C LEU A 336 42.15 -6.94 -9.27
N GLN A 337 42.31 -7.89 -10.20
CA GLN A 337 42.10 -7.65 -11.63
C GLN A 337 40.61 -7.39 -11.95
N ILE A 338 39.70 -8.17 -11.34
CA ILE A 338 38.25 -7.98 -11.49
C ILE A 338 37.80 -6.65 -10.88
N ALA A 339 38.32 -6.29 -9.70
CA ALA A 339 38.03 -5.03 -9.04
C ALA A 339 38.54 -3.83 -9.86
N GLN A 340 39.72 -3.92 -10.47
CA GLN A 340 40.26 -2.87 -11.34
C GLN A 340 39.40 -2.65 -12.60
N GLU A 341 38.89 -3.71 -13.23
CA GLU A 341 37.95 -3.61 -14.35
C GLU A 341 36.61 -2.99 -13.92
N ARG A 342 36.12 -3.32 -12.72
CA ARG A 342 34.87 -2.74 -12.21
C ARG A 342 35.00 -1.26 -11.86
N ILE A 343 36.12 -0.86 -11.25
CA ILE A 343 36.41 0.54 -10.92
C ILE A 343 36.51 1.38 -12.21
N THR A 344 37.14 0.85 -13.27
CA THR A 344 37.21 1.57 -14.55
C THR A 344 35.84 1.71 -15.21
N GLN A 345 34.98 0.70 -15.14
CA GLN A 345 33.58 0.81 -15.62
C GLN A 345 32.76 1.84 -14.85
N LEU A 346 32.83 1.83 -13.51
CA LEU A 346 32.09 2.76 -12.68
C LEU A 346 32.59 4.20 -12.82
N THR A 347 33.90 4.39 -12.94
CA THR A 347 34.47 5.72 -13.21
C THR A 347 33.99 6.26 -14.54
N GLN A 348 33.88 5.40 -15.56
CA GLN A 348 33.34 5.79 -16.88
C GLN A 348 31.85 6.17 -16.79
N GLN A 349 31.05 5.40 -16.06
CA GLN A 349 29.63 5.71 -15.82
C GLN A 349 29.41 6.99 -15.02
N LEU A 350 30.27 7.25 -14.03
CA LEU A 350 30.22 8.50 -13.26
C LEU A 350 30.61 9.69 -14.11
N THR A 351 31.64 9.59 -14.95
CA THR A 351 31.97 10.68 -15.89
C THR A 351 30.88 10.94 -16.92
N GLU A 352 30.16 9.90 -17.36
CA GLU A 352 29.00 10.04 -18.27
C GLU A 352 27.80 10.70 -17.55
N ARG A 353 27.57 10.40 -16.27
CA ARG A 353 26.51 11.02 -15.45
C ARG A 353 26.83 12.46 -15.03
N GLU A 354 28.08 12.74 -14.70
CA GLU A 354 28.54 14.09 -14.33
C GLU A 354 28.52 15.07 -15.51
N GLU A 355 28.59 14.56 -16.75
CA GLU A 355 28.36 15.35 -17.97
C GLU A 355 26.87 15.60 -18.26
N GLU A 356 25.96 14.76 -17.73
CA GLU A 356 24.50 14.88 -17.93
C GLU A 356 23.80 15.72 -16.85
N ASP A 357 24.22 15.63 -15.60
CA ASP A 357 23.60 16.35 -14.48
C ASP A 357 24.40 17.60 -14.09
N GLY A 358 24.10 18.70 -14.77
CA GLY A 358 24.57 20.04 -14.41
C GLY A 358 24.14 20.46 -12.99
N HIS A 359 24.98 20.13 -12.00
CA HIS A 359 25.18 20.75 -10.68
C HIS A 359 24.03 21.65 -10.18
N SER A 360 23.04 21.02 -9.52
CA SER A 360 21.89 21.69 -8.88
C SER A 360 22.20 22.11 -7.45
N ALA A 361 21.71 23.29 -7.05
CA ALA A 361 21.93 23.94 -5.75
C ALA A 361 21.50 23.13 -4.50
N ALA A 362 20.80 22.00 -4.65
CA ALA A 362 20.49 21.08 -3.54
C ALA A 362 21.69 20.24 -3.11
N THR A 363 22.63 19.92 -4.02
CA THR A 363 23.88 19.23 -3.64
C THR A 363 24.75 20.10 -2.75
N MET A 364 24.70 21.43 -2.92
CA MET A 364 25.44 22.37 -2.07
C MET A 364 24.92 22.44 -0.63
N ALA A 365 23.64 22.16 -0.37
CA ALA A 365 23.10 22.14 0.99
C ALA A 365 23.52 20.86 1.73
N LEU A 366 23.43 19.71 1.05
CA LEU A 366 23.90 18.42 1.59
C LEU A 366 25.43 18.41 1.75
N GLU A 367 26.18 18.99 0.80
CA GLU A 367 27.62 19.19 0.95
C GLU A 367 27.96 20.08 2.13
N HIS A 368 27.12 21.06 2.46
CA HIS A 368 27.36 21.93 3.62
C HIS A 368 27.16 21.18 4.94
N GLU A 369 26.10 20.40 5.09
CA GLU A 369 25.88 19.55 6.28
C GLU A 369 26.97 18.48 6.42
N LEU A 370 27.34 17.84 5.32
CA LEU A 370 28.43 16.86 5.30
C LEU A 370 29.78 17.50 5.61
N MET A 371 29.99 18.76 5.18
CA MET A 371 31.19 19.53 5.54
C MET A 371 31.20 19.88 7.03
N ASP A 372 30.03 20.13 7.65
CA ASP A 372 29.94 20.44 9.08
C ASP A 372 30.19 19.19 9.94
N VAL A 373 29.61 18.04 9.59
CA VAL A 373 29.93 16.75 10.24
C VAL A 373 31.42 16.40 10.10
N LYS A 374 32.00 16.67 8.92
CA LYS A 374 33.43 16.44 8.68
C LYS A 374 34.33 17.35 9.53
N LYS A 375 33.98 18.63 9.68
CA LYS A 375 34.68 19.56 10.58
C LYS A 375 34.62 19.09 12.03
N GLU A 376 33.47 18.60 12.46
CA GLU A 376 33.30 18.08 13.81
C GLU A 376 34.17 16.83 14.05
N MET A 377 34.14 15.87 13.12
CA MET A 377 35.02 14.69 13.16
C MET A 377 36.52 15.07 13.21
N ASP A 378 36.95 16.07 12.45
CA ASP A 378 38.34 16.53 12.46
C ASP A 378 38.72 17.22 13.79
N LEU A 379 37.77 17.92 14.42
CA LEU A 379 37.91 18.47 15.77
C LEU A 379 38.11 17.35 16.82
N TRP A 380 37.33 16.28 16.73
CA TRP A 380 37.49 15.09 17.58
C TRP A 380 38.85 14.43 17.38
N LYS A 381 39.28 14.24 16.13
CA LYS A 381 40.62 13.70 15.81
C LYS A 381 41.74 14.58 16.37
N ALA A 382 41.64 15.90 16.24
CA ALA A 382 42.62 16.83 16.79
C ALA A 382 42.68 16.76 18.33
N ARG A 383 41.53 16.61 19.00
CA ARG A 383 41.45 16.45 20.46
C ARG A 383 42.09 15.14 20.92
N ALA A 384 41.79 14.04 20.22
CA ALA A 384 42.37 12.72 20.48
C ALA A 384 43.90 12.73 20.29
N LEU A 385 44.40 13.34 19.20
CA LEU A 385 45.84 13.52 18.95
C LEU A 385 46.53 14.32 20.06
N ARG A 386 45.89 15.39 20.54
CA ARG A 386 46.43 16.22 21.63
C ARG A 386 46.53 15.44 22.94
N MET A 387 45.51 14.63 23.25
CA MET A 387 45.51 13.76 24.43
C MET A 387 46.55 12.64 24.31
N LYS A 388 46.67 12.00 23.13
CA LYS A 388 47.71 11.01 22.86
C LYS A 388 49.10 11.60 23.08
N LYS A 389 49.35 12.81 22.58
CA LYS A 389 50.62 13.52 22.79
C LYS A 389 50.90 13.80 24.26
N MET A 390 49.92 14.28 25.03
CA MET A 390 50.09 14.48 26.48
C MET A 390 50.38 13.17 27.21
N LYS A 391 49.75 12.06 26.80
CA LYS A 391 50.04 10.73 27.34
C LYS A 391 51.48 10.28 27.03
N GLU A 392 51.94 10.46 25.79
CA GLU A 392 53.31 10.13 25.37
C GLU A 392 54.34 10.99 26.10
N GLU A 393 54.08 12.29 26.32
CA GLU A 393 54.94 13.18 27.11
C GLU A 393 55.08 12.68 28.56
N VAL A 394 53.97 12.32 29.21
CA VAL A 394 54.00 11.74 30.57
C VAL A 394 54.71 10.39 30.61
N GLU A 395 54.49 9.52 29.63
CA GLU A 395 55.16 8.21 29.56
C GLU A 395 56.66 8.35 29.31
N ASN A 396 57.08 9.31 28.48
CA ASN A 396 58.48 9.61 28.24
C ASN A 396 59.16 10.21 29.48
N GLU A 397 58.52 11.14 30.19
CA GLU A 397 59.05 11.65 31.46
C GLU A 397 59.22 10.52 32.48
N LEU A 398 58.22 9.64 32.60
CA LEU A 398 58.25 8.50 33.52
C LEU A 398 59.34 7.49 33.16
N LYS A 399 59.61 7.30 31.86
CA LYS A 399 60.71 6.48 31.35
C LYS A 399 62.07 7.11 31.69
N LEU A 400 62.25 8.41 31.45
CA LEU A 400 63.47 9.15 31.82
C LEU A 400 63.76 9.06 33.31
N TYR A 401 62.76 9.22 34.18
CA TYR A 401 62.96 9.06 35.63
C TYR A 401 63.36 7.63 36.04
N LYS A 402 62.85 6.61 35.34
CA LYS A 402 63.25 5.21 35.58
C LYS A 402 64.69 4.94 35.14
N GLU A 403 65.07 5.43 33.97
CA GLU A 403 66.44 5.31 33.44
C GLU A 403 67.45 6.03 34.34
N ASP A 404 67.14 7.24 34.81
CA ASP A 404 67.97 7.97 35.77
C ASP A 404 68.11 7.21 37.11
N HIS A 405 67.02 6.58 37.57
CA HIS A 405 67.06 5.75 38.78
C HIS A 405 67.93 4.49 38.61
N GLU A 406 67.85 3.81 37.46
CA GLU A 406 68.69 2.65 37.15
C GLU A 406 70.17 3.04 37.05
N HIS A 407 70.46 4.19 36.45
CA HIS A 407 71.83 4.68 36.28
C HIS A 407 72.50 5.08 37.60
N ILE A 408 71.72 5.63 38.56
CA ILE A 408 72.16 5.91 39.93
C ILE A 408 72.45 4.61 40.70
N THR A 409 71.65 3.56 40.52
CA THR A 409 71.90 2.26 41.19
C THR A 409 73.16 1.52 40.71
N ILE A 410 73.61 1.76 39.47
CA ILE A 410 74.74 1.04 38.86
C ILE A 410 76.09 1.75 39.11
N THR A 411 76.11 3.08 39.26
CA THR A 411 77.36 3.87 39.27
C THR A 411 77.97 4.13 40.66
N GLY A 412 77.26 3.83 41.75
CA GLY A 412 77.84 3.66 43.10
C GLY A 412 78.49 4.88 43.77
N ASP A 413 78.50 6.07 43.14
CA ASP A 413 79.30 7.22 43.62
C ASP A 413 78.53 8.56 43.70
N ALA A 414 77.21 8.51 43.97
CA ALA A 414 76.40 9.72 44.15
C ALA A 414 75.96 9.92 45.61
N ASP A 415 76.16 11.15 46.08
CA ASP A 415 75.66 11.73 47.33
C ASP A 415 74.18 11.36 47.56
N PRO A 416 73.81 10.72 48.70
CA PRO A 416 72.48 10.20 48.99
C PRO A 416 71.48 11.30 49.33
N SER A 417 71.30 12.27 48.43
CA SER A 417 70.15 13.17 48.46
C SER A 417 68.93 12.45 47.90
N ASP A 418 68.44 11.57 48.78
CA ASP A 418 67.06 11.15 48.98
C ASP A 418 66.38 10.31 47.87
N PRO A 419 66.71 9.00 47.75
CA PRO A 419 65.92 8.05 46.94
C PRO A 419 64.43 8.02 47.32
N VAL A 420 64.08 8.46 48.54
CA VAL A 420 62.68 8.63 48.96
C VAL A 420 61.99 9.74 48.18
N ALA A 421 62.71 10.81 47.82
CA ALA A 421 62.15 11.92 47.03
C ALA A 421 61.87 11.52 45.57
N LEU A 422 62.73 10.68 44.97
CA LEU A 422 62.49 10.13 43.63
C LEU A 422 61.32 9.15 43.61
N LEU A 423 61.23 8.25 44.60
CA LEU A 423 60.10 7.34 44.74
C LEU A 423 58.78 8.12 44.92
N ALA A 424 58.80 9.18 45.73
CA ALA A 424 57.65 10.06 45.92
C ALA A 424 57.23 10.75 44.61
N LYS A 425 58.19 11.15 43.78
CA LYS A 425 57.91 11.78 42.47
C LYS A 425 57.34 10.79 41.46
N VAL A 426 57.82 9.54 41.43
CA VAL A 426 57.24 8.47 40.60
C VAL A 426 55.80 8.18 41.03
N GLN A 427 55.54 8.06 42.34
CA GLN A 427 54.19 7.87 42.86
C GLN A 427 53.24 9.03 42.52
N GLU A 428 53.75 10.27 42.56
CA GLU A 428 52.97 11.45 42.16
C GLU A 428 52.65 11.44 40.65
N LEU A 429 53.62 11.07 39.79
CA LEU A 429 53.38 10.94 38.35
C LEU A 429 52.43 9.79 38.00
N GLU A 430 52.51 8.65 38.69
CA GLU A 430 51.54 7.55 38.53
C GLU A 430 50.14 7.97 38.94
N LYS A 431 50.02 8.76 40.03
CA LYS A 431 48.75 9.34 40.46
C LYS A 431 48.19 10.33 39.45
N GLN A 432 49.05 11.18 38.85
CA GLN A 432 48.65 12.10 37.78
C GLN A 432 48.23 11.35 36.51
N LYS A 433 48.95 10.30 36.10
CA LYS A 433 48.56 9.42 34.99
C LYS A 433 47.18 8.79 35.22
N LYS A 434 46.94 8.25 36.42
CA LYS A 434 45.65 7.65 36.77
C LYS A 434 44.51 8.67 36.77
N LEU A 435 44.77 9.88 37.27
CA LEU A 435 43.79 10.98 37.25
C LEU A 435 43.44 11.39 35.81
N LEU A 436 44.44 11.54 34.93
CA LEU A 436 44.22 11.89 33.53
C LEU A 436 43.47 10.80 32.76
N LEU A 437 43.75 9.52 33.03
CA LEU A 437 43.00 8.41 32.45
C LEU A 437 41.54 8.42 32.89
N GLY A 438 41.27 8.65 34.18
CA GLY A 438 39.89 8.78 34.67
C GLY A 438 39.16 9.97 34.05
N GLN A 439 39.81 11.13 33.94
CA GLN A 439 39.22 12.29 33.24
C GLN A 439 38.97 12.04 31.75
N MET A 440 39.79 11.18 31.13
CA MET A 440 39.61 10.79 29.73
C MET A 440 38.40 9.86 29.59
N GLU A 441 38.31 8.81 30.42
CA GLU A 441 37.17 7.90 30.45
C GLU A 441 35.86 8.67 30.73
N GLU A 442 35.82 9.52 31.76
CA GLU A 442 34.65 10.36 32.07
C GLU A 442 34.27 11.34 30.94
N ALA A 443 35.23 11.78 30.12
CA ALA A 443 34.96 12.65 28.97
C ALA A 443 34.45 11.86 27.76
N TYR A 444 34.92 10.62 27.58
CA TYR A 444 34.41 9.71 26.57
C TYR A 444 32.99 9.24 26.90
N GLU A 445 32.72 8.84 28.14
CA GLU A 445 31.38 8.44 28.60
C GLU A 445 30.39 9.58 28.44
N ARG A 446 30.71 10.80 28.94
CA ARG A 446 29.84 11.97 28.72
C ARG A 446 29.62 12.30 27.24
N GLY A 447 30.66 12.16 26.41
CA GLY A 447 30.52 12.39 24.97
C GLY A 447 29.64 11.35 24.29
N ALA A 448 29.67 10.10 24.76
CA ALA A 448 28.80 9.03 24.28
C ALA A 448 27.34 9.27 24.73
N ASP A 449 27.12 9.58 26.01
CA ASP A 449 25.80 9.88 26.56
C ASP A 449 25.16 11.10 25.87
N GLU A 450 25.91 12.19 25.65
CA GLU A 450 25.43 13.37 24.92
C GLU A 450 25.11 13.06 23.45
N ALA A 451 25.84 12.14 22.81
CA ALA A 451 25.59 11.74 21.44
C ALA A 451 24.34 10.84 21.34
N GLU A 452 24.15 9.93 22.31
CA GLU A 452 22.97 9.09 22.43
C GLU A 452 21.72 9.93 22.72
N GLU A 453 21.80 10.90 23.63
CA GLU A 453 20.71 11.84 23.92
C GLU A 453 20.30 12.64 22.67
N ARG A 454 21.27 13.19 21.91
CA ARG A 454 20.96 13.88 20.65
C ARG A 454 20.35 12.97 19.59
N ALA A 455 20.83 11.73 19.49
CA ALA A 455 20.25 10.75 18.57
C ALA A 455 18.80 10.43 18.96
N HIS A 456 18.51 10.29 20.26
CA HIS A 456 17.15 10.12 20.77
C HIS A 456 16.26 11.33 20.47
N GLU A 457 16.73 12.55 20.72
CA GLU A 457 16.00 13.79 20.39
C GLU A 457 15.67 13.86 18.88
N GLN A 458 16.62 13.50 18.00
CA GLN A 458 16.39 13.45 16.55
C GLN A 458 15.38 12.38 16.16
N ILE A 459 15.43 11.19 16.77
CA ILE A 459 14.46 10.13 16.53
C ILE A 459 13.07 10.57 17.00
N GLU A 460 12.94 11.22 18.16
CA GLU A 460 11.67 11.76 18.65
C GLU A 460 11.12 12.85 17.72
N GLU A 461 11.97 13.75 17.22
CA GLU A 461 11.57 14.78 16.26
C GLU A 461 11.08 14.17 14.94
N LEU A 462 11.81 13.21 14.37
CA LEU A 462 11.40 12.51 13.15
C LEU A 462 10.11 11.70 13.36
N THR A 463 9.95 11.07 14.53
CA THR A 463 8.72 10.36 14.90
C THR A 463 7.53 11.32 14.98
N ALA A 464 7.72 12.50 15.56
CA ALA A 464 6.70 13.54 15.59
C ALA A 464 6.34 14.04 14.19
N GLN A 465 7.34 14.25 13.31
CA GLN A 465 7.11 14.66 11.92
C GLN A 465 6.37 13.58 11.11
N LEU A 466 6.68 12.30 11.33
CA LEU A 466 5.96 11.17 10.74
C LEU A 466 4.49 11.17 11.15
N HIS A 467 4.22 11.31 12.45
CA HIS A 467 2.84 11.37 12.95
C HIS A 467 2.06 12.56 12.39
N ASP A 468 2.68 13.74 12.33
CA ASP A 468 2.09 14.95 11.72
C ASP A 468 1.79 14.75 10.22
N ALA A 469 2.60 13.94 9.52
CA ALA A 469 2.39 13.60 8.11
C ALA A 469 1.25 12.58 7.93
N GLU A 470 1.17 11.56 8.80
CA GLU A 470 0.08 10.58 8.84
C GLU A 470 -1.28 11.26 9.06
N GLU A 471 -1.39 12.16 10.06
CA GLU A 471 -2.61 12.92 10.32
C GLU A 471 -3.03 13.78 9.11
N ARG A 472 -2.06 14.36 8.39
CA ARG A 472 -2.34 15.13 7.17
C ARG A 472 -2.84 14.26 6.03
N ILE A 473 -2.28 13.05 5.87
CA ILE A 473 -2.74 12.10 4.85
C ILE A 473 -4.15 11.63 5.17
N GLU A 474 -4.43 11.24 6.41
CA GLU A 474 -5.77 10.84 6.86
C GLU A 474 -6.79 11.97 6.62
N HIS A 475 -6.43 13.21 6.96
CA HIS A 475 -7.28 14.37 6.67
C HIS A 475 -7.53 14.59 5.17
N LEU A 476 -6.52 14.40 4.32
CA LEU A 476 -6.68 14.51 2.87
C LEU A 476 -7.56 13.38 2.30
N GLU A 477 -7.43 12.15 2.80
CA GLU A 477 -8.26 11.01 2.39
C GLU A 477 -9.73 11.19 2.79
N THR A 478 -9.99 11.59 4.04
CA THR A 478 -11.36 11.89 4.51
C THR A 478 -12.00 13.01 3.69
N THR A 479 -11.29 14.11 3.45
CA THR A 479 -11.81 15.23 2.65
C THR A 479 -12.01 14.87 1.16
N ALA A 480 -11.17 14.00 0.59
CA ALA A 480 -11.36 13.47 -0.76
C ALA A 480 -12.57 12.54 -0.84
N TYR A 481 -12.74 11.65 0.15
CA TYR A 481 -13.88 10.75 0.25
C TYR A 481 -15.20 11.53 0.41
N GLU A 482 -15.26 12.51 1.31
CA GLU A 482 -16.43 13.38 1.48
C GLU A 482 -16.76 14.17 0.21
N ARG A 483 -15.73 14.65 -0.50
CA ARG A 483 -15.92 15.34 -1.79
C ARG A 483 -16.51 14.39 -2.84
N GLY A 484 -16.01 13.16 -2.93
CA GLY A 484 -16.53 12.14 -3.84
C GLY A 484 -17.98 11.77 -3.52
N LEU A 485 -18.29 11.56 -2.24
CA LEU A 485 -19.63 11.26 -1.76
C LEU A 485 -20.63 12.39 -2.05
N ASN A 486 -20.21 13.65 -1.84
CA ASN A 486 -21.04 14.81 -2.15
C ASN A 486 -21.23 15.01 -3.67
N ALA A 487 -20.19 14.76 -4.47
CA ALA A 487 -20.29 14.81 -5.93
C ALA A 487 -21.27 13.75 -6.46
N GLY A 488 -21.17 12.51 -5.99
CA GLY A 488 -22.10 11.44 -6.38
C GLY A 488 -23.54 11.69 -5.92
N ARG A 489 -23.73 12.31 -4.75
CA ARG A 489 -25.06 12.73 -4.28
C ARG A 489 -25.66 13.81 -5.18
N MET A 490 -24.88 14.84 -5.53
CA MET A 490 -25.31 15.91 -6.44
C MET A 490 -25.69 15.36 -7.82
N GLU A 491 -24.92 14.39 -8.34
CA GLU A 491 -25.21 13.74 -9.63
C GLU A 491 -26.51 12.93 -9.57
N MET A 492 -26.73 12.16 -8.50
CA MET A 492 -27.99 11.44 -8.30
C MET A 492 -29.19 12.38 -8.11
N GLU A 493 -29.02 13.48 -7.39
CA GLU A 493 -30.07 14.51 -7.23
C GLU A 493 -30.40 15.19 -8.57
N GLU A 494 -29.39 15.47 -9.40
CA GLU A 494 -29.58 16.02 -10.75
C GLU A 494 -30.31 15.03 -11.66
N GLU A 495 -29.94 13.74 -11.60
CA GLU A 495 -30.62 12.69 -12.37
C GLU A 495 -32.08 12.50 -11.93
N LEU A 496 -32.35 12.49 -10.62
CA LEU A 496 -33.70 12.44 -10.07
C LEU A 496 -34.53 13.65 -10.52
N ALA A 497 -33.98 14.87 -10.43
CA ALA A 497 -34.65 16.08 -10.89
C ALA A 497 -34.96 16.03 -12.40
N ARG A 498 -34.04 15.48 -13.20
CA ARG A 498 -34.26 15.27 -14.64
C ARG A 498 -35.39 14.28 -14.89
N LEU A 499 -35.42 13.14 -14.19
CA LEU A 499 -36.46 12.14 -14.33
C LEU A 499 -37.83 12.66 -13.89
N GLU A 500 -37.90 13.43 -12.80
CA GLU A 500 -39.13 14.11 -12.36
C GLU A 500 -39.63 15.10 -13.41
N GLN A 501 -38.72 15.88 -14.00
CA GLN A 501 -39.06 16.81 -15.09
C GLN A 501 -39.58 16.05 -16.32
N GLU A 502 -38.94 14.96 -16.72
CA GLU A 502 -39.37 14.13 -17.85
C GLU A 502 -40.74 13.48 -17.59
N ALA A 503 -40.96 12.98 -16.37
CA ALA A 503 -42.25 12.41 -15.95
C ALA A 503 -43.37 13.45 -15.98
N SER A 504 -43.10 14.67 -15.49
CA SER A 504 -44.04 15.79 -15.52
C SER A 504 -44.38 16.20 -16.96
N GLN A 505 -43.37 16.32 -17.83
CA GLN A 505 -43.57 16.61 -19.25
C GLN A 505 -44.39 15.51 -19.96
N ALA A 506 -44.12 14.24 -19.66
CA ALA A 506 -44.87 13.12 -20.22
C ALA A 506 -46.34 13.13 -19.76
N PHE A 507 -46.59 13.48 -18.50
CA PHE A 507 -47.94 13.65 -17.96
C PHE A 507 -48.70 14.79 -18.65
N ASP A 508 -48.09 15.97 -18.77
CA ASP A 508 -48.69 17.13 -19.44
C ASP A 508 -48.98 16.85 -20.92
N ALA A 509 -48.04 16.19 -21.62
CA ALA A 509 -48.24 15.77 -23.00
C ALA A 509 -49.39 14.76 -23.12
N GLY A 510 -49.49 13.81 -22.19
CA GLY A 510 -50.59 12.86 -22.10
C GLY A 510 -51.94 13.55 -21.88
N ALA A 511 -52.00 14.51 -20.95
CA ALA A 511 -53.19 15.29 -20.66
C ALA A 511 -53.64 16.15 -21.86
N ALA A 512 -52.69 16.80 -22.55
CA ALA A 512 -52.96 17.57 -23.76
C ALA A 512 -53.51 16.68 -24.89
N ASN A 513 -52.91 15.50 -25.11
CA ASN A 513 -53.39 14.53 -26.10
C ASN A 513 -54.80 14.03 -25.76
N ALA A 514 -55.09 13.73 -24.49
CA ALA A 514 -56.42 13.34 -24.05
C ALA A 514 -57.44 14.45 -24.30
N ALA A 515 -57.10 15.72 -24.01
CA ALA A 515 -57.96 16.86 -24.28
C ALA A 515 -58.28 17.04 -25.78
N ILE A 516 -57.28 16.83 -26.64
CA ILE A 516 -57.47 16.85 -28.11
C ILE A 516 -58.44 15.74 -28.53
N MET A 517 -58.28 14.52 -28.01
CA MET A 517 -59.17 13.39 -28.32
C MET A 517 -60.62 13.67 -27.88
N TYR A 518 -60.83 14.14 -26.64
CA TYR A 518 -62.18 14.44 -26.15
C TYR A 518 -62.85 15.57 -26.94
N LYS A 519 -62.09 16.60 -27.34
CA LYS A 519 -62.62 17.65 -28.20
C LYS A 519 -63.06 17.09 -29.56
N GLY A 520 -62.26 16.21 -30.16
CA GLY A 520 -62.61 15.51 -31.40
C GLY A 520 -63.88 14.69 -31.28
N GLU A 521 -64.06 13.95 -30.17
CA GLU A 521 -65.26 13.17 -29.89
C GLU A 521 -66.50 14.07 -29.70
N ILE A 522 -66.36 15.18 -28.96
CA ILE A 522 -67.44 16.17 -28.79
C ILE A 522 -67.85 16.79 -30.13
N ASP A 523 -66.89 17.16 -30.98
CA ASP A 523 -67.16 17.73 -32.30
C ASP A 523 -67.85 16.71 -33.22
N LEU A 524 -67.46 15.43 -33.13
CA LEU A 524 -68.13 14.33 -33.83
C LEU A 524 -69.59 14.21 -33.37
N LEU A 525 -69.84 14.14 -32.06
CA LEU A 525 -71.19 14.06 -31.49
C LEU A 525 -72.05 15.28 -31.86
N HIS A 526 -71.48 16.49 -31.89
CA HIS A 526 -72.17 17.69 -32.37
C HIS A 526 -72.58 17.57 -33.84
N SER A 527 -71.71 17.02 -34.69
CA SER A 527 -72.00 16.80 -36.11
C SER A 527 -73.12 15.76 -36.30
N GLU A 528 -73.13 14.68 -35.51
CA GLU A 528 -74.18 13.66 -35.53
C GLU A 528 -75.53 14.23 -35.08
N LEU A 529 -75.55 15.00 -33.98
CA LEU A 529 -76.75 15.69 -33.53
C LEU A 529 -77.28 16.69 -34.56
N ALA A 530 -76.40 17.40 -35.27
CA ALA A 530 -76.80 18.31 -36.34
C ALA A 530 -77.48 17.56 -37.50
N ILE A 531 -76.94 16.40 -37.90
CA ILE A 531 -77.53 15.52 -38.92
C ILE A 531 -78.89 15.00 -38.47
N LEU A 532 -78.99 14.46 -37.25
CA LEU A 532 -80.26 13.96 -36.69
C LEU A 532 -81.33 15.07 -36.60
N ARG A 533 -80.94 16.30 -36.27
CA ARG A 533 -81.86 17.46 -36.29
C ARG A 533 -82.32 17.81 -37.71
N ALA A 534 -81.42 17.76 -38.69
CA ALA A 534 -81.76 18.01 -40.10
C ALA A 534 -82.71 16.91 -40.66
N GLU A 535 -82.49 15.65 -40.29
CA GLU A 535 -83.36 14.53 -40.66
C GLU A 535 -84.75 14.66 -40.04
N ASN A 536 -84.84 14.99 -38.73
CA ASN A 536 -86.13 15.22 -38.07
C ASN A 536 -86.90 16.43 -38.65
N ALA A 537 -86.20 17.51 -39.00
CA ALA A 537 -86.80 18.66 -39.67
C ALA A 537 -87.35 18.28 -41.07
N SER A 538 -86.68 17.35 -41.76
CA SER A 538 -87.09 16.84 -43.07
C SER A 538 -88.26 15.84 -42.98
N GLY A 539 -88.29 14.99 -41.95
CA GLY A 539 -89.36 14.02 -41.69
C GLY A 539 -90.70 14.66 -41.30
N SER A 540 -90.66 15.79 -40.56
CA SER A 540 -91.86 16.53 -40.15
C SER A 540 -92.65 17.13 -41.33
N ARG A 541 -92.01 17.32 -42.50
CA ARG A 541 -92.67 17.85 -43.71
C ARG A 541 -93.44 16.83 -44.54
N ARG A 542 -93.38 15.52 -44.22
CA ARG A 542 -94.03 14.45 -45.02
C ARG A 542 -95.34 13.89 -44.46
N HIS A 543 -95.83 14.35 -43.31
CA HIS A 543 -97.06 13.82 -42.71
C HIS A 543 -98.18 14.85 -42.45
N SER A 544 -98.31 15.85 -43.32
CA SER A 544 -99.48 16.75 -43.35
C SER A 544 -100.39 16.45 -44.55
N SER A 545 -100.97 15.26 -44.63
CA SER A 545 -102.18 14.99 -45.44
C SER A 545 -102.71 13.57 -45.18
N THR A 546 -103.70 13.44 -44.29
CA THR A 546 -105.04 12.90 -44.56
C THR A 546 -105.73 12.34 -43.30
N SER A 547 -107.01 12.69 -43.18
CA SER A 547 -108.12 11.93 -42.60
C SER A 547 -108.38 11.89 -41.08
N SER A 548 -109.29 12.78 -40.66
CA SER A 548 -110.58 12.47 -40.00
C SER A 548 -110.93 10.99 -39.73
N ALA A 549 -111.15 10.61 -38.47
CA ALA A 549 -112.45 10.19 -37.89
C ALA A 549 -112.32 9.26 -36.64
N HIS A 550 -113.04 9.66 -35.57
CA HIS A 550 -113.63 8.87 -34.47
C HIS A 550 -112.81 8.37 -33.24
N ARG A 551 -113.26 8.91 -32.09
CA ARG A 551 -113.23 8.54 -30.65
C ARG A 551 -113.66 7.08 -30.35
N PRO A 552 -113.59 6.51 -29.11
CA PRO A 552 -113.26 7.14 -27.81
C PRO A 552 -112.37 6.34 -26.80
N SER A 553 -111.90 7.08 -25.78
CA SER A 553 -111.79 6.72 -24.34
C SER A 553 -111.06 5.44 -23.89
N SER A 554 -109.91 5.59 -23.22
CA SER A 554 -109.62 4.94 -21.93
C SER A 554 -108.42 5.58 -21.23
N ALA A 555 -108.54 5.69 -19.91
CA ALA A 555 -107.62 6.33 -18.98
C ALA A 555 -106.25 5.63 -18.84
N SER A 556 -105.21 6.43 -18.57
CA SER A 556 -104.01 6.07 -17.81
C SER A 556 -103.23 7.38 -17.58
N SER A 557 -103.50 8.11 -16.50
CA SER A 557 -102.77 8.07 -15.24
C SER A 557 -101.24 8.17 -15.39
N THR A 558 -100.76 9.39 -15.17
CA THR A 558 -99.60 9.74 -14.32
C THR A 558 -98.30 8.93 -14.45
N ASN A 559 -97.30 9.50 -15.13
CA ASN A 559 -96.17 10.10 -14.41
C ASN A 559 -95.34 11.01 -15.35
N ARG A 560 -95.59 12.32 -15.24
CA ARG A 560 -94.85 13.38 -15.92
C ARG A 560 -93.75 13.84 -14.97
N VAL A 561 -92.55 13.29 -15.09
CA VAL A 561 -91.35 13.86 -14.46
C VAL A 561 -91.00 15.11 -15.27
N SER A 562 -91.38 16.26 -14.75
CA SER A 562 -90.96 17.56 -15.25
C SER A 562 -89.47 17.72 -15.00
N ILE A 563 -88.64 17.40 -15.99
CA ILE A 563 -87.24 17.85 -16.03
C ILE A 563 -87.30 19.35 -16.36
N THR A 564 -87.42 20.17 -15.32
CA THR A 564 -87.17 21.60 -15.41
C THR A 564 -85.68 21.78 -15.73
N SER A 565 -85.41 22.33 -16.91
CA SER A 565 -84.09 22.78 -17.35
C SER A 565 -83.48 23.69 -16.29
N ARG A 566 -82.56 23.14 -15.50
CA ARG A 566 -81.68 23.89 -14.59
C ARG A 566 -80.40 24.20 -15.36
N PRO A 567 -80.09 25.47 -15.67
CA PRO A 567 -78.85 25.84 -16.35
C PRO A 567 -77.59 25.80 -15.44
N ASP A 568 -77.68 25.20 -14.25
CA ASP A 568 -76.63 25.25 -13.21
C ASP A 568 -75.70 24.03 -13.15
N VAL A 569 -75.95 22.98 -13.96
CA VAL A 569 -75.17 21.74 -13.86
C VAL A 569 -73.78 21.87 -14.49
N LEU A 570 -73.60 22.78 -15.45
CA LEU A 570 -72.29 23.05 -16.05
C LEU A 570 -71.38 23.88 -15.12
N ALA A 571 -71.94 24.75 -14.27
CA ALA A 571 -71.16 25.51 -13.29
C ALA A 571 -70.67 24.67 -12.10
N GLN A 572 -71.36 23.55 -11.79
CA GLN A 572 -70.90 22.62 -10.75
C GLN A 572 -69.80 21.67 -11.22
N ALA A 573 -69.66 21.41 -12.52
CA ALA A 573 -68.60 20.55 -13.04
C ALA A 573 -67.21 21.20 -12.94
N ASP A 574 -67.09 22.52 -13.19
CA ASP A 574 -65.83 23.26 -13.03
C ASP A 574 -65.39 23.39 -11.56
N ALA A 575 -66.35 23.45 -10.63
CA ALA A 575 -66.04 23.51 -9.19
C ALA A 575 -65.50 22.18 -8.63
N VAL A 576 -65.90 21.03 -9.20
CA VAL A 576 -65.44 19.70 -8.77
C VAL A 576 -64.05 19.39 -9.32
N LEU A 577 -63.74 19.80 -10.56
CA LEU A 577 -62.40 19.62 -11.14
C LEU A 577 -61.34 20.52 -10.47
N SER A 578 -61.74 21.68 -9.95
CA SER A 578 -60.85 22.57 -9.18
C SER A 578 -60.50 22.03 -7.78
N SER A 579 -61.27 21.06 -7.25
CA SER A 579 -61.09 20.54 -5.88
C SER A 579 -60.21 19.30 -5.77
N ILE A 580 -59.77 18.72 -6.90
CA ILE A 580 -58.93 17.50 -6.92
C ILE A 580 -57.44 17.85 -7.05
N ALA A 581 -57.09 19.09 -7.42
CA ALA A 581 -55.72 19.56 -7.55
C ALA A 581 -55.18 20.17 -6.24
N SER A 582 -55.05 19.37 -5.18
CA SER A 582 -54.10 19.57 -4.06
C SER A 582 -54.30 18.50 -2.98
N PRO A 583 -53.45 17.46 -2.91
CA PRO A 583 -53.15 16.82 -1.64
C PRO A 583 -52.00 17.60 -1.00
N GLY A 584 -52.33 18.50 -0.07
CA GLY A 584 -51.35 18.98 0.89
C GLY A 584 -50.98 17.81 1.80
N VAL A 585 -49.86 17.17 1.53
CA VAL A 585 -49.23 16.24 2.47
C VAL A 585 -48.53 17.10 3.51
N ASP A 586 -49.12 17.13 4.70
CA ASP A 586 -48.57 17.78 5.89
C ASP A 586 -47.43 16.89 6.40
N GLU A 587 -46.19 17.33 6.14
CA GLU A 587 -44.94 16.61 6.40
C GLU A 587 -44.38 16.98 7.78
N SER A 588 -45.20 16.80 8.82
CA SER A 588 -44.75 16.87 10.22
C SER A 588 -45.41 15.76 11.02
N ASP A 589 -44.59 15.08 11.83
CA ASP A 589 -44.91 13.94 12.70
C ASP A 589 -44.78 12.54 12.08
N ILE A 590 -43.54 12.16 11.75
CA ILE A 590 -43.09 10.76 11.84
C ILE A 590 -41.95 10.73 12.87
N GLU A 591 -42.32 10.49 14.13
CA GLU A 591 -41.40 10.04 15.17
C GLU A 591 -40.93 8.63 14.80
N LEU A 592 -39.64 8.50 14.46
CA LEU A 592 -38.97 7.22 14.28
C LEU A 592 -38.73 6.60 15.67
N ASP A 593 -39.61 5.67 16.04
CA ASP A 593 -39.45 4.77 17.19
C ASP A 593 -38.37 3.73 16.86
N GLU A 594 -37.19 3.90 17.49
CA GLU A 594 -36.08 2.96 17.52
C GLU A 594 -36.47 1.74 18.38
N SER A 595 -37.10 0.72 17.79
CA SER A 595 -37.27 -0.56 18.48
C SER A 595 -37.32 -1.74 17.51
N TRP A 596 -36.15 -2.25 17.15
CA TRP A 596 -35.98 -3.60 16.62
C TRP A 596 -34.93 -4.36 17.46
N GLY A 597 -35.30 -4.61 18.72
CA GLY A 597 -34.75 -5.71 19.51
C GLY A 597 -35.56 -6.96 19.23
N GLY A 598 -35.11 -7.79 18.28
CA GLY A 598 -35.69 -9.08 17.96
C GLY A 598 -34.84 -10.22 18.48
N GLU A 599 -35.11 -10.66 19.72
CA GLU A 599 -34.67 -11.94 20.26
C GLU A 599 -35.18 -13.09 19.37
N ALA A 600 -34.27 -13.92 18.86
CA ALA A 600 -34.63 -15.21 18.28
C ALA A 600 -34.09 -16.33 19.16
N SER A 601 -35.03 -16.94 19.88
CA SER A 601 -34.86 -18.13 20.70
C SER A 601 -34.29 -19.32 19.93
N ALA A 602 -33.43 -20.05 20.62
CA ALA A 602 -33.07 -21.42 20.34
C ALA A 602 -34.29 -22.34 20.37
N GLU A 603 -34.46 -23.19 19.36
CA GLU A 603 -35.12 -24.49 19.54
C GLU A 603 -34.67 -25.52 18.49
N ALA A 604 -33.97 -26.54 19.02
CA ALA A 604 -33.94 -27.96 18.70
C ALA A 604 -34.31 -28.48 17.29
N VAL A 605 -33.30 -29.15 16.70
CA VAL A 605 -33.30 -30.58 16.29
C VAL A 605 -34.53 -31.09 15.54
N THR A 606 -34.36 -31.37 14.24
CA THR A 606 -34.64 -32.71 13.68
C THR A 606 -33.72 -33.05 12.52
N THR A 607 -33.16 -34.25 12.60
CA THR A 607 -32.38 -35.03 11.64
C THR A 607 -33.04 -35.23 10.27
N SER A 608 -32.27 -35.08 9.17
CA SER A 608 -32.43 -35.83 7.91
C SER A 608 -31.21 -35.52 7.02
N ARG A 609 -30.17 -36.36 7.01
CA ARG A 609 -29.99 -37.51 6.10
C ARG A 609 -29.40 -37.10 4.74
N ASP A 610 -28.12 -37.42 4.60
CA ASP A 610 -27.40 -37.91 3.42
C ASP A 610 -27.91 -37.49 2.04
N ASP A 611 -27.16 -36.60 1.38
CA ASP A 611 -26.91 -36.70 -0.06
C ASP A 611 -25.64 -35.90 -0.44
N TRP A 612 -24.47 -36.48 -0.14
CA TRP A 612 -23.21 -36.10 -0.77
C TRP A 612 -22.95 -37.10 -1.88
N GLY A 613 -23.44 -36.79 -3.07
CA GLY A 613 -23.22 -37.56 -4.29
C GLY A 613 -22.92 -36.61 -5.43
N GLU A 614 -21.66 -36.65 -5.87
CA GLU A 614 -21.13 -36.13 -7.14
C GLU A 614 -21.19 -34.60 -7.31
N TRP A 615 -20.02 -34.00 -7.55
CA TRP A 615 -19.67 -32.98 -8.56
C TRP A 615 -18.39 -32.25 -8.15
#